data_AF-A0A0L8GA26-F1
#
_entry.id   AF-A0A0L8GA26-F1
#
_cell.length_a   1.000
_cell.length_b   1.000
_cell.length_c   1.000
_cell.angle_alpha   90.00
_cell.angle_beta   90.00
_cell.angle_gamma   90.00
#
_symmetry.space_group_name_H-M   'P 1'
#
loop_
_entity.id
_entity.type
_entity.pdbx_description
1 polymer ?
#
loop_
_entity_poly.entity_id
_entity_poly.type
_entity_poly.pdbx_seq_one_letter_code
_entity_poly.pdbx_strand_id
1 'polypeptide(L)'
;MKSILDIKLQYFWRTIREECFDIYEGLQFDDEEQKKDLSEVINKFEEFFVGETHTAYESYQFHLRKQENFENIETFISVLRQLAKNCSFGELKDRLIMDQVVVGAKDDLLRGKLKANKYFLTLYSFYSFTCFSQFDCGHAGAPPLVE
;
A
#
# COMPACT_ATOMS: atom_id res chain seq x y z
N MET A 1 25.41 -40.11 17.51
CA MET A 1 25.53 -39.77 16.08
C MET A 1 24.62 -38.57 15.87
N LYS A 2 25.16 -37.37 15.65
CA LYS A 2 24.32 -36.19 15.41
C LYS A 2 23.55 -36.42 14.11
N SER A 3 22.24 -36.26 14.16
CA SER A 3 21.37 -36.46 13.00
C SER A 3 21.73 -35.44 11.91
N ILE A 4 21.38 -35.73 10.65
CA ILE A 4 21.55 -34.78 9.54
C ILE A 4 20.81 -33.45 9.83
N LEU A 5 19.73 -33.51 10.61
CA LEU A 5 18.95 -32.34 11.05
C LEU A 5 19.79 -31.42 11.96
N ASP A 6 20.57 -32.00 12.87
CA ASP A 6 21.45 -31.26 13.78
C ASP A 6 22.57 -30.50 13.03
N ILE A 7 23.07 -31.06 11.92
CA ILE A 7 24.13 -30.45 11.11
C ILE A 7 23.60 -29.22 10.36
N LYS A 8 22.38 -29.31 9.82
CA LYS A 8 21.75 -28.21 9.07
C LYS A 8 21.44 -27.02 9.97
N LEU A 9 20.85 -27.27 11.14
CA LEU A 9 20.63 -26.24 12.16
C LEU A 9 21.95 -25.61 12.59
N GLN A 10 22.97 -26.42 12.86
CA GLN A 10 24.27 -25.90 13.27
C GLN A 10 24.92 -25.01 12.21
N TYR A 11 24.75 -25.32 10.92
CA TYR A 11 25.27 -24.46 9.84
C TYR A 11 24.47 -23.16 9.69
N PHE A 12 23.15 -23.23 9.84
CA PHE A 12 22.26 -22.07 9.88
C PHE A 12 22.68 -21.10 11.00
N TRP A 13 22.87 -21.59 12.22
CA TRP A 13 23.35 -20.79 13.37
C TRP A 13 24.72 -20.17 13.18
N ARG A 14 25.61 -20.80 12.40
CA ARG A 14 26.93 -20.22 12.08
C ARG A 14 26.86 -19.12 11.04
N THR A 15 25.82 -19.11 10.21
CA THR A 15 25.64 -18.17 9.11
C THR A 15 24.87 -16.94 9.56
N ILE A 16 23.89 -17.15 10.44
CA ILE A 16 23.13 -16.10 11.10
C ILE A 16 24.02 -15.44 12.17
N ARG A 17 24.12 -14.10 12.13
CA ARG A 17 24.92 -13.32 13.08
C ARG A 17 24.32 -13.41 14.48
N GLU A 18 25.16 -13.20 15.51
CA GLU A 18 24.77 -13.24 16.93
C GLU A 18 23.55 -12.36 17.25
N GLU A 19 23.38 -11.25 16.53
CA GLU A 19 22.24 -10.32 16.65
C GLU A 19 20.87 -10.97 16.42
N CYS A 20 20.80 -12.05 15.64
CA CYS A 20 19.56 -12.77 15.39
C CYS A 20 19.28 -13.86 16.44
N PHE A 21 20.22 -14.14 17.35
CA PHE A 21 20.00 -15.10 18.44
C PHE A 21 18.99 -14.56 19.45
N ASP A 22 19.08 -13.27 19.79
CA ASP A 22 18.09 -12.60 20.66
C ASP A 22 16.68 -12.61 20.04
N ILE A 23 16.61 -12.51 18.71
CA ILE A 23 15.36 -12.65 17.95
C ILE A 23 14.84 -14.08 18.08
N TYR A 24 15.68 -15.10 17.83
CA TYR A 24 15.31 -16.50 17.94
C TYR A 24 14.72 -16.87 19.30
N GLU A 25 15.36 -16.44 20.39
CA GLU A 25 14.87 -16.68 21.76
C GLU A 25 13.52 -16.00 22.02
N GLY A 26 13.22 -14.90 21.31
CA GLY A 26 11.94 -14.20 21.36
C GLY A 26 10.83 -14.81 20.50
N LEU A 27 11.16 -15.68 19.54
CA LEU A 27 10.18 -16.31 18.66
C LEU A 27 9.25 -17.25 19.44
N GLN A 28 7.96 -17.16 19.16
CA GLN A 28 6.95 -18.01 19.77
C GLN A 28 6.81 -19.30 18.94
N PHE A 29 7.10 -20.43 19.59
CA PHE A 29 6.90 -21.78 19.05
C PHE A 29 5.84 -22.49 19.89
N ASP A 30 5.03 -23.35 19.27
CA ASP A 30 3.98 -24.08 19.98
C ASP A 30 4.54 -25.20 20.85
N ASP A 31 5.69 -25.76 20.45
CA ASP A 31 6.40 -26.79 21.20
C ASP A 31 7.94 -26.75 20.98
N GLU A 32 8.66 -27.53 21.79
CA GLU A 32 10.13 -27.65 21.72
C GLU A 32 10.63 -28.48 20.53
N GLU A 33 9.74 -29.13 19.78
CA GLU A 33 10.05 -29.92 18.60
C GLU A 33 10.13 -29.02 17.37
N GLN A 34 9.24 -28.03 17.26
CA GLN A 34 9.29 -26.95 16.25
C GLN A 34 10.60 -26.15 16.32
N LYS A 35 11.15 -25.91 17.52
CA LYS A 35 12.47 -25.25 17.68
C LYS A 35 13.62 -26.02 17.02
N LYS A 36 13.45 -27.32 16.78
CA LYS A 36 14.43 -28.21 16.15
C LYS A 36 14.11 -28.49 14.68
N ASP A 37 12.98 -28.00 14.17
CA ASP A 37 12.69 -28.01 12.74
C ASP A 37 13.20 -26.72 12.11
N LEU A 38 14.23 -26.83 11.27
CA LEU A 38 14.79 -25.69 10.56
C LEU A 38 13.74 -24.97 9.69
N SER A 39 12.75 -25.68 9.15
CA SER A 39 11.70 -25.11 8.32
C SER A 39 10.79 -24.20 9.14
N GLU A 40 10.40 -24.64 10.34
CA GLU A 40 9.61 -23.84 11.27
C GLU A 40 10.39 -22.63 11.79
N VAL A 41 11.67 -22.82 12.11
CA VAL A 41 12.56 -21.72 12.50
C VAL A 41 12.67 -20.68 11.39
N ILE A 42 12.86 -21.09 10.13
CA ILE A 42 12.89 -20.18 8.99
C ILE A 42 11.55 -19.47 8.82
N ASN A 43 10.42 -20.18 8.88
CA ASN A 43 9.08 -19.58 8.77
C ASN A 43 8.85 -18.53 9.86
N LYS A 44 9.26 -18.80 11.11
CA LYS A 44 9.14 -17.84 12.22
C LYS A 44 10.05 -16.62 12.05
N PHE A 45 11.24 -16.82 11.50
CA PHE A 45 12.10 -15.69 11.11
C PHE A 45 11.50 -14.88 9.96
N GLU A 46 10.91 -15.54 8.96
CA GLU A 46 10.18 -14.86 7.89
C GLU A 46 8.98 -14.10 8.45
N GLU A 47 8.16 -14.68 9.32
CA GLU A 47 7.07 -13.98 10.00
C GLU A 47 7.56 -12.79 10.82
N PHE A 48 8.67 -12.94 11.55
CA PHE A 48 9.25 -11.86 12.34
C PHE A 48 9.78 -10.71 11.47
N PHE A 49 10.50 -11.02 10.39
CA PHE A 49 11.11 -10.00 9.53
C PHE A 49 10.14 -9.42 8.50
N VAL A 50 9.19 -10.20 7.99
CA VAL A 50 8.23 -9.84 6.93
C VAL A 50 6.87 -9.42 7.52
N GLY A 51 6.43 -10.06 8.60
CA GLY A 51 5.06 -9.99 9.11
C GLY A 51 4.67 -8.67 9.78
N GLU A 52 5.61 -7.90 10.33
CA GLU A 52 5.30 -6.60 10.95
C GLU A 52 5.71 -5.38 10.11
N THR A 53 6.51 -5.54 9.04
CA THR A 53 7.20 -4.40 8.40
C THR A 53 6.66 -3.98 7.04
N HIS A 54 5.87 -4.81 6.34
CA HIS A 54 5.38 -4.42 5.01
C HIS A 54 4.14 -3.53 5.04
N THR A 55 3.18 -3.74 5.96
CA THR A 55 1.94 -2.93 5.96
C THR A 55 2.19 -1.45 6.23
N ALA A 56 3.14 -1.13 7.13
CA ALA A 56 3.57 0.23 7.41
C ALA A 56 4.27 0.86 6.19
N TYR A 57 5.11 0.11 5.49
CA TYR A 57 5.78 0.57 4.27
C TYR A 57 4.79 0.78 3.12
N GLU A 58 3.87 -0.15 2.89
CA GLU A 58 2.82 -0.03 1.87
C GLU A 58 1.92 1.17 2.16
N SER A 59 1.54 1.36 3.44
CA SER A 59 0.80 2.54 3.88
C SER A 59 1.60 3.83 3.65
N TYR A 60 2.91 3.82 3.91
CA TYR A 60 3.78 4.96 3.62
C TYR A 60 3.81 5.29 2.12
N GLN A 61 3.98 4.29 1.25
CA GLN A 61 3.94 4.47 -0.21
C GLN A 61 2.60 5.02 -0.69
N PHE A 62 1.50 4.51 -0.13
CA PHE A 62 0.15 5.04 -0.38
C PHE A 62 0.04 6.52 -0.03
N HIS A 63 0.51 6.93 1.16
CA HIS A 63 0.42 8.32 1.61
C HIS A 63 1.40 9.27 0.90
N LEU A 64 2.53 8.76 0.41
CA LEU A 64 3.45 9.53 -0.44
C LEU A 64 2.86 9.83 -1.81
N ARG A 65 2.01 8.97 -2.34
CA ARG A 65 1.53 9.08 -3.72
C ARG A 65 0.75 10.38 -3.95
N LYS A 66 1.24 11.23 -4.86
CA LYS A 66 0.60 12.48 -5.34
C LYS A 66 0.38 12.40 -6.84
N GLN A 67 -0.65 13.06 -7.36
CA GLN A 67 -0.98 13.06 -8.79
C GLN A 67 0.22 13.56 -9.62
N GLU A 68 0.62 12.78 -10.61
CA GLU A 68 1.76 13.08 -11.47
C GLU A 68 1.44 14.20 -12.48
N ASN A 69 2.47 14.76 -13.12
CA ASN A 69 2.25 15.72 -14.21
C ASN A 69 1.51 15.02 -15.35
N PHE A 70 0.46 15.65 -15.87
CA PHE A 70 -0.37 15.14 -16.98
C PHE A 70 -1.09 13.81 -16.67
N GLU A 71 -1.10 13.36 -15.41
CA GLU A 71 -1.89 12.22 -14.99
C GLU A 71 -3.35 12.64 -14.84
N ASN A 72 -4.26 11.90 -15.48
CA ASN A 72 -5.68 12.12 -15.28
C ASN A 72 -6.12 11.60 -13.89
N ILE A 73 -7.21 12.16 -13.37
CA ILE A 73 -7.67 11.85 -12.01
C ILE A 73 -8.10 10.38 -11.82
N GLU A 74 -8.62 9.75 -12.88
CA GLU A 74 -9.07 8.35 -12.84
C GLU A 74 -7.89 7.38 -12.71
N THR A 75 -6.81 7.63 -13.45
CA THR A 75 -5.55 6.89 -13.36
C THR A 75 -4.95 7.04 -11.97
N PHE A 76 -4.92 8.26 -11.42
CA PHE A 76 -4.43 8.49 -10.06
C PHE A 76 -5.18 7.64 -9.02
N ILE A 77 -6.51 7.62 -9.11
CA ILE A 77 -7.37 6.83 -8.22
C ILE A 77 -7.17 5.34 -8.42
N SER A 78 -7.04 4.88 -9.66
CA SER A 78 -6.75 3.49 -9.98
C SER A 78 -5.45 3.04 -9.30
N VAL A 79 -4.39 3.85 -9.36
CA VAL A 79 -3.12 3.57 -8.68
C VAL A 79 -3.28 3.53 -7.16
N LEU A 80 -3.98 4.51 -6.56
CA LEU A 80 -4.26 4.51 -5.12
C LEU A 80 -5.01 3.24 -4.67
N ARG A 81 -5.97 2.76 -5.49
CA ARG A 81 -6.70 1.51 -5.23
C ARG A 81 -5.79 0.29 -5.26
N GLN A 82 -4.80 0.25 -6.14
CA GLN A 82 -3.83 -0.84 -6.20
C GLN A 82 -2.95 -0.84 -4.95
N LEU A 83 -2.39 0.31 -4.58
CA LEU A 83 -1.54 0.44 -3.38
C LEU A 83 -2.30 0.06 -2.10
N ALA A 84 -3.55 0.50 -1.97
CA ALA A 84 -4.38 0.21 -0.80
C ALA A 84 -4.74 -1.29 -0.62
N LYS A 85 -4.46 -2.17 -1.60
CA LYS A 85 -4.67 -3.63 -1.44
C LYS A 85 -3.71 -4.24 -0.42
N ASN A 86 -2.50 -3.68 -0.29
CA ASN A 86 -1.45 -4.24 0.56
C ASN A 86 -1.34 -3.54 1.93
N CYS A 87 -2.15 -2.50 2.17
CA CYS A 87 -2.02 -1.64 3.34
C CYS A 87 -2.84 -2.10 4.57
N SER A 88 -3.61 -3.19 4.46
CA SER A 88 -4.46 -3.71 5.55
C SER A 88 -5.42 -2.69 6.18
N PHE A 89 -5.95 -1.75 5.38
CA PHE A 89 -6.84 -0.67 5.87
C PHE A 89 -8.23 -1.12 6.33
N GLY A 90 -8.66 -2.35 6.04
CA GLY A 90 -9.98 -2.87 6.41
C GLY A 90 -11.13 -1.98 5.93
N GLU A 91 -12.11 -1.75 6.80
CA GLU A 91 -13.31 -0.95 6.53
C GLU A 91 -13.02 0.53 6.18
N LEU A 92 -11.83 1.04 6.54
CA LEU A 92 -11.43 2.42 6.26
C LEU A 92 -10.85 2.61 4.86
N LYS A 93 -10.64 1.53 4.10
CA LYS A 93 -9.95 1.56 2.81
C LYS A 93 -10.49 2.63 1.86
N ASP A 94 -11.80 2.65 1.62
CA ASP A 94 -12.40 3.60 0.67
C ASP A 94 -12.28 5.04 1.16
N ARG A 95 -12.46 5.25 2.47
CA ARG A 95 -12.27 6.57 3.11
C ARG A 95 -10.84 7.07 2.94
N LEU A 96 -9.85 6.23 3.19
CA LEU A 96 -8.44 6.61 3.08
C LEU A 96 -8.04 6.90 1.63
N ILE A 97 -8.54 6.15 0.65
CA ILE A 97 -8.36 6.45 -0.78
C ILE A 97 -8.90 7.85 -1.09
N MET A 98 -10.10 8.17 -0.62
CA MET A 98 -10.73 9.47 -0.82
C MET A 98 -9.94 10.61 -0.17
N ASP A 99 -9.52 10.44 1.08
CA ASP A 99 -8.69 11.41 1.80
C ASP A 99 -7.38 11.64 1.03
N GLN A 100 -6.74 10.58 0.54
CA GLN A 100 -5.51 10.70 -0.24
C GLN A 100 -5.73 11.36 -1.60
N VAL A 101 -6.90 11.22 -2.23
CA VAL A 101 -7.24 11.99 -3.45
C VAL A 101 -7.28 13.48 -3.15
N VAL A 102 -7.91 13.90 -2.05
CA VAL A 102 -7.99 15.31 -1.66
C VAL A 102 -6.61 15.88 -1.34
N VAL A 103 -5.78 15.12 -0.63
CA VAL A 103 -4.42 15.56 -0.29
C VAL A 103 -3.49 15.53 -1.52
N GLY A 104 -3.66 14.54 -2.39
CA GLY A 104 -2.73 14.24 -3.48
C GLY A 104 -3.07 14.82 -4.85
N ALA A 105 -4.29 15.30 -5.08
CA ALA A 105 -4.67 15.96 -6.32
C ALA A 105 -3.83 17.22 -6.58
N LYS A 106 -3.55 17.52 -7.86
CA LYS A 106 -2.81 18.71 -8.27
C LYS A 106 -3.68 19.95 -8.43
N ASP A 107 -4.89 19.77 -8.94
CA ASP A 107 -5.79 20.87 -9.23
C ASP A 107 -6.46 21.37 -7.93
N ASP A 108 -6.15 22.60 -7.54
CA ASP A 108 -6.70 23.21 -6.32
C ASP A 108 -8.18 23.57 -6.44
N LEU A 109 -8.70 23.79 -7.65
CA LEU A 109 -10.14 23.94 -7.89
C LEU A 109 -10.87 22.61 -7.68
N LEU A 110 -10.31 21.53 -8.22
CA LEU A 110 -10.80 20.18 -7.95
C LEU A 110 -10.72 19.88 -6.45
N ARG A 111 -9.60 20.20 -5.80
CA ARG A 111 -9.43 20.03 -4.36
C ARG A 111 -10.48 20.80 -3.55
N GLY A 112 -10.76 22.05 -3.92
CA GLY A 112 -11.78 22.88 -3.28
C GLY A 112 -13.18 22.32 -3.46
N LYS A 113 -13.51 21.87 -4.67
CA LYS A 113 -14.77 21.19 -5.00
C LYS A 113 -14.95 19.91 -4.16
N LEU A 114 -13.89 19.12 -4.01
CA LEU A 114 -13.93 17.88 -3.24
C LEU A 114 -14.13 18.12 -1.74
N LYS A 115 -13.48 19.15 -1.18
CA LYS A 115 -13.67 19.54 0.23
C LYS A 115 -15.09 20.04 0.52
N ALA A 116 -15.72 20.72 -0.44
CA ALA A 116 -17.05 21.28 -0.27
C ALA A 116 -18.18 20.25 -0.38
N ASN A 117 -17.93 19.09 -1.00
CA ASN A 117 -18.97 18.12 -1.29
C ASN A 117 -19.14 17.11 -0.13
N LYS A 118 -20.17 17.32 0.68
CA LYS A 118 -20.47 16.50 1.89
C LYS A 118 -20.82 15.04 1.59
N TYR A 119 -21.19 14.74 0.35
CA TYR A 119 -21.58 13.40 -0.13
C TYR A 119 -20.44 12.64 -0.82
N PHE A 120 -19.21 13.17 -0.77
CA PHE A 120 -18.02 12.55 -1.32
C PHE A 120 -17.75 11.14 -0.79
N LEU A 121 -18.47 10.70 0.26
CA LEU A 121 -18.37 9.40 0.92
C LEU A 121 -18.78 8.17 0.08
N THR A 122 -19.17 8.33 -1.18
CA THR A 122 -19.43 7.19 -2.08
C THR A 122 -18.66 7.33 -3.38
N LEU A 123 -17.90 6.29 -3.77
CA LEU A 123 -17.13 6.23 -5.02
C LEU A 123 -18.00 6.51 -6.27
N TYR A 124 -19.30 6.20 -6.21
CA TYR A 124 -20.28 6.50 -7.26
C TYR A 124 -20.50 8.00 -7.47
N SER A 125 -20.54 8.78 -6.39
CA SER A 125 -20.75 10.23 -6.47
C SER A 125 -19.53 10.97 -7.04
N PHE A 126 -18.32 10.45 -6.83
CA PHE A 126 -17.10 11.03 -7.38
C PHE A 126 -16.97 10.82 -8.89
N TYR A 127 -17.25 9.60 -9.39
CA TYR A 127 -17.26 9.33 -10.84
C TYR A 127 -18.24 10.23 -11.60
N SER A 128 -19.40 10.53 -11.00
CA SER A 128 -20.37 11.46 -11.59
C SER A 128 -19.84 12.91 -11.58
N PHE A 129 -19.09 13.31 -10.54
CA PHE A 129 -18.55 14.66 -10.40
C PHE A 129 -17.37 14.95 -11.36
N THR A 130 -16.46 14.00 -11.55
CA THR A 130 -15.34 14.15 -12.51
C THR A 130 -15.83 14.15 -13.95
N CYS A 131 -16.84 13.33 -14.26
CA CYS A 131 -17.47 13.30 -15.58
C CYS A 131 -18.17 14.64 -15.90
N PHE A 132 -18.80 15.29 -14.92
CA PHE A 132 -19.39 16.63 -15.11
C PHE A 132 -18.33 17.72 -15.36
N SER A 133 -17.19 17.64 -14.67
CA SER A 133 -16.13 18.66 -14.76
C SER A 133 -15.33 18.59 -16.08
N GLN A 134 -15.34 17.44 -16.77
CA GLN A 134 -14.70 17.27 -18.07
C GLN A 134 -15.52 17.84 -19.23
N PHE A 135 -16.82 18.10 -19.06
CA PHE A 135 -17.66 18.75 -20.07
C PHE A 135 -17.59 20.30 -20.04
N ASP A 136 -17.09 20.89 -18.94
CA ASP A 136 -16.98 22.35 -18.79
C ASP A 136 -15.59 22.91 -19.18
N CYS A 137 -14.64 22.07 -19.59
CA CYS A 137 -13.41 22.55 -20.24
C CYS A 137 -13.72 22.89 -21.70
N GLY A 138 -14.00 24.17 -21.92
CA GLY A 138 -14.43 24.76 -23.17
C GLY A 138 -13.66 24.29 -24.40
N HIS A 139 -14.43 24.11 -25.47
CA HIS A 139 -13.92 24.06 -26.84
C HIS A 139 -13.12 25.35 -27.09
N ALA A 140 -11.80 25.24 -27.12
CA ALA A 140 -10.95 26.28 -27.67
C ALA A 140 -11.21 26.36 -29.18
N GLY A 141 -11.86 27.44 -29.59
CA GLY A 141 -11.83 28.04 -30.93
C GLY A 141 -11.84 27.10 -32.14
N ALA A 142 -13.00 26.94 -32.78
CA ALA A 142 -13.03 26.67 -34.21
C ALA A 142 -12.30 27.82 -34.94
N PRO A 143 -11.32 27.55 -35.81
CA PRO A 143 -10.69 28.59 -36.61
C PRO A 143 -11.73 29.21 -37.57
N PRO A 144 -11.64 30.52 -37.86
CA PRO A 144 -12.58 31.16 -38.76
C PRO A 144 -12.46 30.55 -40.16
N LEU A 145 -13.59 30.15 -40.73
CA LEU A 145 -13.70 29.82 -42.15
C LEU A 145 -13.34 31.08 -42.93
N VAL A 146 -12.22 31.02 -43.64
CA VAL A 146 -11.82 32.02 -44.62
C VAL A 146 -12.73 31.82 -45.84
N GLU A 147 -13.52 32.85 -46.19
CA GLU A 147 -14.17 32.98 -47.51
C GLU A 147 -13.14 33.25 -48.61
#